data_AF-A0A3D2SSV9-F1
#
_entry.id   AF-A0A3D2SSV9-F1
#
_cell.length_a   1.000
_cell.length_b   1.000
_cell.length_c   1.000
_cell.angle_alpha   90.00
_cell.angle_beta   90.00
_cell.angle_gamma   90.00
#
_symmetry.space_group_name_H-M   'P 1'
#
loop_
_entity.id
_entity.type
_entity.pdbx_description
1 polymer ?
#
loop_
_entity_poly.entity_id
_entity_poly.type
_entity_poly.pdbx_seq_one_letter_code
_entity_poly.pdbx_strand_id
1 'polypeptide(L)'
;DFIEKPFKTERLLLTVKNALEKAQLQEENKSLRQLKDDDGFISDLTGDSKPIEKLRKNIEKIAPTESRVLIYGEAGTGKDIMARYIHKCSARASESYIALNCAILTDDDIEDELFGAKNSVLERVNGGTLFLDE
;
A
#
# COMPACT_ATOMS: atom_id res chain seq x y z
N ASP A 1 12.84 -15.51 19.76
CA ASP A 1 13.14 -16.88 20.21
C ASP A 1 13.83 -16.85 21.55
N PHE A 2 13.66 -17.91 22.34
CA PHE A 2 14.35 -18.11 23.61
C PHE A 2 15.15 -19.41 23.57
N ILE A 3 16.28 -19.46 24.29
CA ILE A 3 17.15 -20.63 24.39
C ILE A 3 17.30 -20.99 25.86
N GLU A 4 16.75 -22.13 26.24
CA GLU A 4 16.89 -22.66 27.60
C GLU A 4 18.25 -23.35 27.79
N LYS A 5 18.81 -23.23 28.99
CA LYS A 5 20.05 -23.93 29.37
C LYS A 5 19.72 -25.28 30.02
N PRO A 6 20.50 -26.35 29.78
CA PRO A 6 21.62 -26.46 28.84
C PRO A 6 21.14 -26.65 27.38
N PHE A 7 21.77 -25.97 26.43
CA PHE A 7 21.37 -26.00 25.01
C PHE A 7 22.33 -26.84 24.15
N LYS A 8 21.79 -27.41 23.07
CA LYS A 8 22.57 -28.09 22.03
C LYS A 8 23.11 -27.06 21.03
N THR A 9 24.39 -27.18 20.64
CA THR A 9 25.07 -26.26 19.71
C THR A 9 24.32 -26.07 18.39
N GLU A 10 23.75 -27.14 17.84
CA GLU A 10 22.97 -27.10 16.59
C GLU A 10 21.73 -26.20 16.69
N ARG A 11 21.02 -26.24 17.83
CA ARG A 11 19.83 -25.41 18.05
C ARG A 11 20.20 -23.93 18.22
N LEU A 12 21.34 -23.66 18.84
CA LEU A 12 21.88 -22.30 18.93
C LEU A 12 22.21 -21.76 17.53
N LEU A 13 22.93 -22.52 16.72
CA LEU A 13 23.32 -22.13 15.36
C LEU A 13 22.09 -21.88 14.47
N LEU A 14 21.07 -22.75 14.53
CA LEU A 14 19.84 -22.58 13.75
C LEU A 14 19.07 -21.32 14.18
N THR A 15 18.97 -21.07 15.49
CA THR A 15 18.28 -19.89 16.03
C THR A 15 18.98 -18.60 15.61
N VAL A 16 20.31 -18.57 15.68
CA VAL A 16 21.11 -17.41 15.24
C VAL A 16 20.96 -17.18 13.73
N LYS A 17 21.01 -18.24 12.93
CA LYS A 17 20.80 -18.15 11.48
C LYS A 17 19.42 -17.55 11.14
N ASN A 18 18.36 -18.09 11.72
CA ASN A 18 16.99 -17.59 11.47
C ASN A 18 16.83 -16.13 11.94
N ALA A 19 17.47 -15.76 13.05
CA ALA A 19 17.44 -14.39 13.55
C ALA A 19 18.17 -13.42 12.59
N LEU A 20 19.31 -13.82 12.03
CA LEU A 20 20.05 -13.03 11.04
C LEU A 20 19.27 -12.88 9.73
N GLU A 21 18.69 -13.98 9.20
CA GLU A 21 17.85 -13.92 8.00
C GLU A 21 16.63 -13.02 8.22
N LYS A 22 15.96 -13.12 9.39
CA LYS A 22 14.84 -12.25 9.73
C LYS A 22 15.27 -10.78 9.83
N ALA A 23 16.42 -10.49 10.42
CA ALA A 23 16.94 -9.13 10.51
C ALA A 23 17.25 -8.54 9.12
N GLN A 24 17.89 -9.32 8.24
CA GLN A 24 18.16 -8.92 6.86
C GLN A 24 16.87 -8.65 6.08
N LEU A 25 15.90 -9.56 6.16
CA LEU A 25 14.59 -9.37 5.50
C LEU A 25 13.86 -8.14 6.03
N GLN A 26 13.94 -7.86 7.33
CA GLN A 26 13.36 -6.66 7.93
C GLN A 26 14.02 -5.37 7.44
N GLU A 27 15.36 -5.36 7.32
CA GLU A 27 16.13 -4.22 6.82
C GLU A 27 15.86 -3.95 5.33
N GLU A 28 15.77 -5.00 4.52
CA GLU A 28 15.41 -4.92 3.11
C GLU A 28 13.97 -4.41 2.93
N ASN A 29 13.01 -4.94 3.70
CA ASN A 29 11.63 -4.47 3.66
C ASN A 29 11.52 -2.99 4.06
N LYS A 30 12.29 -2.57 5.07
CA LYS A 30 12.35 -1.17 5.50
C LYS A 30 12.92 -0.27 4.40
N SER A 31 14.01 -0.68 3.76
CA SER A 31 14.63 0.05 2.66
C SER A 31 13.70 0.16 1.45
N LEU A 32 13.00 -0.92 1.09
CA LEU A 32 12.02 -0.94 0.00
C LEU A 32 10.80 -0.05 0.30
N ARG A 33 10.33 0.00 1.56
CA ARG A 33 9.28 0.92 1.98
C ARG A 33 9.74 2.37 1.90
N GLN A 34 10.95 2.67 2.37
CA GLN A 34 11.53 4.01 2.27
C GLN A 34 11.67 4.47 0.82
N LEU A 35 12.08 3.61 -0.11
CA LEU A 35 12.13 3.93 -1.54
C LEU A 35 10.75 4.24 -2.13
N LYS A 36 9.68 3.60 -1.64
CA LYS A 36 8.30 3.90 -2.03
C LYS A 36 7.76 5.18 -1.38
N ASP A 37 8.21 5.49 -0.17
CA ASP A 37 7.83 6.71 0.54
C ASP A 37 8.62 7.95 0.03
N ASP A 38 9.85 7.77 -0.47
CA ASP A 38 10.70 8.82 -1.07
C ASP A 38 10.19 9.28 -2.45
N ASP A 39 9.22 8.57 -3.06
CA ASP A 39 8.33 9.13 -4.10
C ASP A 39 7.40 10.23 -3.53
N GLY A 40 7.63 10.70 -2.29
CA GLY A 40 6.87 11.72 -1.58
C GLY A 40 6.54 12.97 -2.39
N PHE A 41 7.34 13.30 -3.42
CA PHE A 41 7.06 14.37 -4.38
C PHE A 41 5.82 14.13 -5.27
N ILE A 42 5.47 12.86 -5.54
CA ILE A 42 4.33 12.43 -6.35
C ILE A 42 3.06 12.27 -5.49
N SER A 43 3.20 12.19 -4.16
CA SER A 43 2.10 11.93 -3.23
C SER A 43 1.34 13.16 -2.74
N ASP A 44 1.93 14.35 -2.84
CA ASP A 44 1.30 15.57 -2.34
C ASP A 44 0.46 16.24 -3.42
N LEU A 45 -0.82 16.42 -3.14
CA LEU A 45 -1.75 17.16 -3.99
C LEU A 45 -1.33 18.63 -4.06
N THR A 46 -0.64 19.00 -5.14
CA THR A 46 -0.13 20.35 -5.39
C THR A 46 -1.22 21.30 -5.91
N GLY A 47 -1.00 22.61 -5.70
CA GLY A 47 -1.86 23.68 -6.20
C GLY A 47 -2.74 24.33 -5.14
N ASP A 48 -2.98 25.63 -5.37
CA ASP A 48 -3.70 26.54 -4.45
C ASP A 48 -4.97 27.13 -5.09
N SER A 49 -5.47 26.49 -6.15
CA SER A 49 -6.71 26.93 -6.78
C SER A 49 -7.91 26.60 -5.90
N LYS A 50 -8.96 27.43 -5.96
CA LYS A 50 -10.21 27.21 -5.19
C LYS A 50 -10.80 25.80 -5.36
N PRO A 51 -10.81 25.17 -6.56
CA PRO A 51 -11.26 23.79 -6.70
C PRO A 51 -10.41 22.78 -5.92
N ILE A 52 -9.09 22.93 -5.94
CA ILE A 52 -8.16 22.05 -5.21
C ILE A 52 -8.34 22.21 -3.70
N GLU A 53 -8.47 23.44 -3.19
CA GLU A 53 -8.76 23.65 -1.76
C GLU A 53 -10.07 23.00 -1.32
N LYS A 54 -11.10 23.06 -2.18
CA LYS A 54 -12.39 22.40 -1.91
C LYS A 54 -12.25 20.88 -1.87
N LEU A 55 -11.49 20.31 -2.81
CA LEU A 55 -11.21 18.87 -2.83
C LEU A 55 -10.45 18.43 -1.57
N ARG A 56 -9.41 19.18 -1.17
CA ARG A 56 -8.65 18.92 0.07
C ARG A 56 -9.55 18.86 1.29
N LYS A 57 -10.43 19.85 1.48
CA LYS A 57 -11.42 19.88 2.58
C LYS A 57 -12.43 18.74 2.53
N ASN A 58 -12.81 18.29 1.34
CA ASN A 58 -13.70 17.14 1.20
C ASN A 58 -12.97 15.86 1.62
N ILE A 59 -11.72 15.69 1.18
CA ILE A 59 -10.88 14.53 1.47
C ILE A 59 -10.60 14.39 2.96
N GLU A 60 -10.28 15.47 3.65
CA GLU A 60 -10.13 15.48 5.11
C GLU A 60 -11.36 14.92 5.86
N LYS A 61 -12.56 15.06 5.28
CA LYS A 61 -13.79 14.54 5.87
C LYS A 61 -14.07 13.09 5.50
N ILE A 62 -13.77 12.68 4.25
CA ILE A 62 -14.09 11.33 3.76
C ILE A 62 -12.99 10.30 4.06
N ALA A 63 -11.72 10.70 4.09
CA ALA A 63 -10.59 9.80 4.22
C ALA A 63 -10.60 8.99 5.54
N PRO A 64 -11.04 9.54 6.69
CA PRO A 64 -11.18 8.74 7.92
C PRO A 64 -12.31 7.71 7.90
N THR A 65 -13.18 7.74 6.87
CA THR A 65 -14.32 6.81 6.75
C THR A 65 -13.95 5.56 5.94
N GLU A 66 -14.65 4.45 6.16
CA GLU A 66 -14.48 3.22 5.36
C GLU A 66 -15.33 3.21 4.07
N SER A 67 -15.73 4.38 3.59
CA SER A 67 -16.60 4.51 2.41
C SER A 67 -15.80 4.31 1.12
N ARG A 68 -16.46 3.75 0.11
CA ARG A 68 -15.90 3.70 -1.26
C ARG A 68 -15.92 5.09 -1.89
N VAL A 69 -14.84 5.46 -2.57
CA VAL A 69 -14.70 6.77 -3.22
C VAL A 69 -14.58 6.58 -4.72
N LEU A 70 -15.40 7.34 -5.48
CA LEU A 70 -15.29 7.43 -6.93
C LEU A 70 -14.59 8.74 -7.29
N ILE A 71 -13.50 8.66 -8.05
CA ILE A 71 -12.73 9.81 -8.54
C ILE A 71 -13.01 9.93 -10.04
N TYR A 72 -13.50 11.09 -10.48
CA TYR A 72 -13.79 11.34 -11.88
C TYR A 72 -13.07 12.60 -12.36
N GLY A 73 -12.75 12.64 -13.66
CA GLY A 73 -12.02 13.73 -14.30
C GLY A 73 -11.42 13.28 -15.62
N GLU A 74 -11.03 14.25 -16.45
CA GLU A 74 -10.40 14.00 -17.74
C GLU A 74 -9.06 13.25 -17.59
N ALA A 75 -8.52 12.74 -18.70
CA ALA A 75 -7.20 12.12 -18.70
C ALA A 75 -6.12 13.16 -18.30
N GLY A 76 -5.21 12.77 -17.41
CA GLY A 76 -4.13 13.64 -16.95
C GLY A 76 -4.49 14.66 -15.87
N THR A 77 -5.70 14.64 -15.30
CA THR A 77 -6.08 15.54 -14.20
C THR A 77 -5.56 15.12 -12.81
N GLY A 78 -4.70 14.09 -12.73
CA GLY A 78 -4.11 13.61 -11.47
C GLY A 78 -5.04 12.77 -10.59
N LYS A 79 -5.90 11.93 -11.19
CA LYS A 79 -6.80 11.01 -10.44
C LYS A 79 -6.02 10.05 -9.55
N ASP A 80 -4.88 9.57 -10.02
CA ASP A 80 -3.98 8.67 -9.29
C ASP A 80 -3.31 9.36 -8.08
N ILE A 81 -2.88 10.62 -8.26
CA ILE A 81 -2.36 11.47 -7.17
C ILE A 81 -3.45 11.67 -6.12
N MET A 82 -4.69 11.91 -6.57
CA MET A 82 -5.83 12.07 -5.66
C MET A 82 -6.13 10.81 -4.85
N ALA A 83 -6.10 9.63 -5.48
CA ALA A 83 -6.31 8.35 -4.80
C ALA A 83 -5.24 8.10 -3.71
N ARG A 84 -3.97 8.36 -4.02
CA ARG A 84 -2.87 8.28 -3.04
C ARG A 84 -3.04 9.26 -1.91
N TYR A 85 -3.45 10.50 -2.20
CA TYR A 85 -3.70 11.52 -1.19
C TYR A 85 -4.83 11.11 -0.23
N ILE A 86 -5.92 10.53 -0.75
CA ILE A 86 -7.01 9.99 0.09
C ILE A 86 -6.49 8.88 1.02
N HIS A 87 -5.71 7.94 0.50
CA HIS A 87 -5.12 6.88 1.31
C HIS A 87 -4.22 7.44 2.43
N LYS A 88 -3.35 8.41 2.11
CA LYS A 88 -2.46 9.08 3.07
C LYS A 88 -3.22 9.82 4.17
N CYS A 89 -4.40 10.37 3.87
CA CYS A 89 -5.26 11.02 4.85
C CYS A 89 -6.19 10.05 5.63
N SER A 90 -6.18 8.76 5.30
CA SER A 90 -7.07 7.77 5.88
C SER A 90 -6.52 7.15 7.18
N ALA A 91 -7.38 6.44 7.90
CA ALA A 91 -6.96 5.61 9.05
C ALA A 91 -6.03 4.45 8.64
N ARG A 92 -5.91 4.16 7.34
CA ARG A 92 -5.13 3.07 6.75
C ARG A 92 -3.83 3.56 6.10
N ALA A 93 -3.39 4.79 6.38
CA ALA A 93 -2.21 5.39 5.76
C ALA A 93 -0.89 4.61 5.98
N SER A 94 -0.81 3.77 7.02
CA SER A 94 0.32 2.88 7.28
C SER A 94 0.18 1.48 6.66
N GLU A 95 -0.99 1.19 6.09
CA GLU A 95 -1.33 -0.11 5.50
C GLU A 95 -1.00 -0.14 4.01
N SER A 96 -1.19 -1.28 3.37
CA SER A 96 -0.87 -1.44 1.95
C SER A 96 -1.78 -0.59 1.05
N TYR A 97 -1.16 0.06 0.06
CA TYR A 97 -1.84 0.68 -1.07
C TYR A 97 -1.49 -0.07 -2.35
N ILE A 98 -2.49 -0.53 -3.09
CA ILE A 98 -2.31 -1.18 -4.40
C ILE A 98 -3.14 -0.41 -5.42
N ALA A 99 -2.51 0.00 -6.52
CA ALA A 99 -3.19 0.54 -7.68
C ALA A 99 -3.23 -0.52 -8.78
N LEU A 100 -4.42 -0.82 -9.28
CA LEU A 100 -4.68 -1.73 -10.38
C LEU A 100 -5.04 -0.91 -11.62
N ASN A 101 -4.35 -1.10 -12.74
CA ASN A 101 -4.72 -0.46 -13.99
C ASN A 101 -5.58 -1.43 -14.82
N CYS A 102 -6.88 -1.15 -14.91
CA CYS A 102 -7.84 -2.03 -15.55
C CYS A 102 -7.77 -1.95 -17.09
N ALA A 103 -7.32 -0.84 -17.69
CA ALA A 103 -7.18 -0.72 -19.15
C ALA A 103 -6.21 -1.70 -19.80
N ILE A 104 -5.27 -2.27 -19.04
CA ILE A 104 -4.22 -3.16 -19.56
C ILE A 104 -4.60 -4.64 -19.38
N LEU A 105 -5.65 -4.93 -18.61
CA LEU A 105 -6.06 -6.29 -18.26
C LEU A 105 -7.26 -6.75 -19.10
N THR A 106 -7.31 -8.04 -19.43
CA THR A 106 -8.53 -8.65 -19.96
C THR A 106 -9.51 -8.98 -18.83
N ASP A 107 -10.78 -9.22 -19.15
CA ASP A 107 -11.78 -9.58 -18.13
C ASP A 107 -11.36 -10.79 -17.28
N ASP A 108 -10.77 -11.81 -17.92
CA ASP A 108 -10.26 -13.01 -17.25
C ASP A 108 -9.05 -12.69 -16.34
N ASP A 109 -8.14 -11.80 -16.79
CA ASP A 109 -6.97 -11.39 -16.00
C ASP A 109 -7.37 -10.55 -14.78
N ILE A 110 -8.41 -9.70 -14.92
CA ILE A 110 -8.94 -8.90 -13.80
C ILE A 110 -9.51 -9.82 -12.72
N GLU A 111 -10.26 -10.86 -13.11
CA GLU A 111 -10.84 -11.81 -12.16
C GLU A 111 -9.74 -12.58 -11.42
N ASP A 112 -8.71 -13.05 -12.14
CA ASP A 112 -7.59 -13.76 -11.51
C ASP A 112 -6.73 -12.85 -10.62
N GLU A 113 -6.48 -11.59 -11.00
CA GLU A 113 -5.74 -10.66 -10.11
C GLU A 113 -6.54 -10.32 -8.84
N LEU A 114 -7.85 -10.09 -8.95
CA LEU A 114 -8.68 -9.72 -7.81
C LEU A 114 -9.00 -10.90 -6.90
N PHE A 115 -9.28 -12.09 -7.47
CA PHE A 115 -9.87 -13.22 -6.75
C PHE A 115 -9.10 -14.54 -6.89
N GLY A 116 -8.00 -14.57 -7.63
CA GLY A 116 -7.22 -15.77 -7.92
C GLY A 116 -6.82 -16.55 -6.66
N ALA A 117 -6.67 -17.87 -6.83
CA ALA A 117 -6.53 -18.82 -5.71
C ALA A 117 -5.21 -18.69 -4.91
N LYS A 118 -4.25 -17.88 -5.37
CA LYS A 118 -2.97 -17.65 -4.69
C LYS A 118 -2.57 -16.18 -4.77
N ASN A 119 -2.43 -15.52 -3.63
CA ASN A 119 -1.90 -14.15 -3.52
C ASN A 119 -2.72 -13.12 -4.32
N SER A 120 -4.04 -13.19 -4.24
CA SER A 120 -4.90 -12.20 -4.89
C SER A 120 -4.61 -10.78 -4.37
N VAL A 121 -4.91 -9.77 -5.19
CA VAL A 121 -4.76 -8.36 -4.81
C VAL A 121 -5.57 -8.05 -3.56
N LEU A 122 -6.76 -8.64 -3.41
CA LEU A 122 -7.60 -8.47 -2.22
C LEU A 122 -6.95 -9.04 -0.95
N GLU A 123 -6.26 -10.18 -1.03
CA GLU A 123 -5.50 -10.72 0.10
C GLU A 123 -4.31 -9.84 0.45
N ARG A 124 -3.57 -9.36 -0.56
CA ARG A 124 -2.39 -8.51 -0.40
C ARG A 124 -2.73 -7.12 0.17
N VAL A 125 -3.93 -6.64 -0.12
CA VAL A 125 -4.43 -5.33 0.33
C VAL A 125 -5.34 -5.41 1.55
N ASN A 126 -5.39 -6.56 2.22
CA ASN A 126 -6.23 -6.75 3.40
C ASN A 126 -5.89 -5.72 4.49
N GLY A 127 -6.89 -4.97 4.96
CA GLY A 127 -6.71 -3.84 5.88
C GLY A 127 -6.20 -2.54 5.24
N GLY A 128 -5.81 -2.57 3.96
CA GLY A 128 -5.27 -1.46 3.19
C GLY A 128 -6.27 -0.77 2.27
N THR A 129 -5.78 -0.23 1.16
CA THR A 129 -6.57 0.48 0.13
C THR A 129 -6.25 -0.04 -1.28
N LEU A 130 -7.29 -0.46 -1.99
CA LEU A 130 -7.21 -0.81 -3.40
C LEU A 130 -7.76 0.34 -4.23
N PHE A 131 -6.95 0.84 -5.16
CA PHE A 131 -7.37 1.78 -6.18
C PHE A 131 -7.50 1.06 -7.52
N LEU A 132 -8.67 1.18 -8.14
CA LEU A 132 -8.95 0.66 -9.48
C LEU A 132 -8.92 1.85 -10.44
N ASP A 133 -7.89 1.92 -11.27
CA ASP A 133 -7.74 2.91 -12.33
C ASP A 133 -8.32 2.34 -13.62
N GLU A 134 -9.02 3.18 -14.37
CA GLU A 134 -9.63 2.82 -15.67
C GLU A 134 -8.65 3.07 -16.81
#